data_AF-A0A7C2RGC7-F1
#
_entry.id   AF-A0A7C2RGC7-F1
#
_cell.length_a   1.000
_cell.length_b   1.000
_cell.length_c   1.000
_cell.angle_alpha   90.00
_cell.angle_beta   90.00
_cell.angle_gamma   90.00
#
_symmetry.space_group_name_H-M   'P 1'
#
loop_
_entity.id
_entity.type
_entity.pdbx_description
1 polymer ?
#
loop_
_entity_poly.entity_id
_entity_poly.type
_entity_poly.pdbx_seq_one_letter_code
_entity_poly.pdbx_strand_id
1 'polypeptide(L)'
;MHISIHSFRRKRTLVAAFLILLLTAAAQEPGDTYTMLQEGFHRPPDSARPRTWWHWTNGNVTMEGITKDLEWMKAVGIAGFQLADVAFGMGQEIDEKRFFMSPEWLDAVRHAAEEADRLSLEMSMFSSAGWSLTGGPWVKPEQAMKKAVWSRTAVSGPGRVHDTLPVPPSNIGPIRDLNRGGRPGPSAAFYRDQLVVAFPTPPDAQGDAALKPGSAGRPVHGGDQGHGDQPARSGDPVIITSAGPMDTSPLTDQSLNTSVTLPGTADQSPAWIQFSYERPVTVRSFSIASRQGIPFGRVLASEDGISFRTLVTLPGTQNYRPGTVRTYSVPETTAPVFRLEMSGAPPQPAEVMAETPPAYPEAFTLSECKFHSLARIHRWEDKAGFSLQFEYGSTPTPEASPGSIVPGDRVIDLTGHMDENGVLDWNVPEGDWTILRMGYSLTGAQNRPAVAAGLGYEVDKLNEDHTRAYLEGYFGPLEEKLGPLVGNPLQYLMLDSWEAGMQNWTDDMVEEFRERRG
;
A
#
# COMPACT_ATOMS: atom_id res chain seq x y z
N MET A 1 -59.85 -10.56 -68.91
CA MET A 1 -58.40 -10.73 -68.70
C MET A 1 -57.72 -9.40 -68.99
N HIS A 2 -57.66 -8.50 -68.01
CA HIS A 2 -56.98 -7.20 -68.11
C HIS A 2 -56.17 -7.01 -66.83
N ILE A 3 -54.92 -7.47 -66.86
CA ILE A 3 -53.97 -7.17 -65.79
C ILE A 3 -53.52 -5.72 -66.01
N SER A 4 -53.89 -4.86 -65.05
CA SER A 4 -53.72 -3.43 -65.09
C SER A 4 -52.25 -3.02 -65.14
N ILE A 5 -51.90 -2.21 -66.15
CA ILE A 5 -50.58 -1.62 -66.42
C ILE A 5 -50.08 -0.72 -65.27
N HIS A 6 -50.92 -0.43 -64.27
CA HIS A 6 -50.57 0.42 -63.12
C HIS A 6 -49.70 -0.25 -62.05
N SER A 7 -49.73 -1.58 -61.87
CA SER A 7 -48.90 -2.23 -60.83
C SER A 7 -47.42 -2.36 -61.23
N PHE A 8 -47.14 -2.35 -62.54
CA PHE A 8 -45.79 -2.52 -63.08
C PHE A 8 -44.95 -1.22 -63.01
N ARG A 9 -45.59 -0.05 -63.05
CA ARG A 9 -44.91 1.25 -62.90
C ARG A 9 -44.45 1.51 -61.47
N ARG A 10 -45.27 1.24 -60.45
CA ARG A 10 -44.88 1.44 -59.03
C ARG A 10 -43.74 0.53 -58.56
N LYS A 11 -43.68 -0.73 -59.04
CA LYS A 11 -42.56 -1.64 -58.71
C LYS A 11 -41.24 -1.23 -59.38
N ARG A 12 -41.29 -0.66 -60.59
CA ARG A 12 -40.09 -0.11 -61.26
C ARG A 12 -39.55 1.14 -60.58
N THR A 13 -40.41 2.01 -60.03
CA THR A 13 -39.97 3.21 -59.30
C THR A 13 -39.37 2.86 -57.94
N LEU A 14 -39.91 1.86 -57.22
CA LEU A 14 -39.36 1.38 -55.95
C LEU A 14 -38.05 0.61 -56.12
N VAL A 15 -37.93 -0.23 -57.17
CA VAL A 15 -36.68 -0.93 -57.48
C VAL A 15 -35.61 0.04 -57.99
N ALA A 16 -35.97 1.06 -58.77
CA ALA A 16 -35.05 2.11 -59.19
C ALA A 16 -34.60 2.99 -58.01
N ALA A 17 -35.49 3.35 -57.08
CA ALA A 17 -35.13 4.10 -55.88
C ALA A 17 -34.24 3.30 -54.92
N PHE A 18 -34.46 1.98 -54.80
CA PHE A 18 -33.63 1.09 -53.98
C PHE A 18 -32.26 0.79 -54.63
N LEU A 19 -32.20 0.69 -55.97
CA LEU A 19 -30.93 0.58 -56.70
C LEU A 19 -30.15 1.90 -56.70
N ILE A 20 -30.81 3.06 -56.73
CA ILE A 20 -30.14 4.37 -56.58
C ILE A 20 -29.58 4.52 -55.17
N LEU A 21 -30.30 4.09 -54.12
CA LEU A 21 -29.78 4.09 -52.74
C LEU A 21 -28.59 3.14 -52.54
N LEU A 22 -28.60 1.97 -53.17
CA LEU A 22 -27.50 1.00 -53.15
C LEU A 22 -26.30 1.46 -53.99
N LEU A 23 -26.52 2.19 -55.08
CA LEU A 23 -25.46 2.79 -55.90
C LEU A 23 -24.83 4.02 -55.24
N THR A 24 -25.55 4.76 -54.39
CA THR A 24 -24.95 5.83 -53.58
C THR A 24 -24.20 5.31 -52.35
N ALA A 25 -24.58 4.14 -51.81
CA ALA A 25 -23.85 3.51 -50.70
C ALA A 25 -22.56 2.79 -51.15
N ALA A 26 -22.45 2.45 -52.44
CA ALA A 26 -21.28 1.78 -53.02
C ALA A 26 -20.31 2.74 -53.74
N ALA A 27 -20.53 4.06 -53.64
CA ALA A 27 -19.73 5.10 -54.30
C ALA A 27 -19.11 6.10 -53.31
N GLN A 28 -18.77 5.66 -52.08
CA GLN A 28 -17.71 6.33 -51.33
C GLN A 28 -16.38 5.90 -51.95
N GLU A 29 -15.92 6.71 -52.89
CA GLU A 29 -14.61 6.58 -53.53
C GLU A 29 -13.51 6.53 -52.44
N PRO A 30 -12.50 5.64 -52.54
CA PRO A 30 -11.31 5.65 -51.69
C PRO A 30 -10.61 7.01 -51.64
N GLY A 31 -10.85 7.87 -52.64
CA GLY A 31 -10.41 9.25 -52.71
C GLY A 31 -10.90 10.12 -51.54
N ASP A 32 -12.12 9.93 -51.04
CA ASP A 32 -12.66 10.75 -49.94
C ASP A 32 -11.92 10.49 -48.63
N THR A 33 -11.60 9.22 -48.33
CA THR A 33 -10.85 8.88 -47.10
C THR A 33 -9.39 9.32 -47.20
N TYR A 34 -8.75 9.11 -48.35
CA TYR A 34 -7.36 9.54 -48.54
C TYR A 34 -7.24 11.06 -48.48
N THR A 35 -8.14 11.81 -49.13
CA THR A 35 -8.17 13.27 -49.08
C THR A 35 -8.48 13.77 -47.67
N MET A 36 -9.45 13.18 -46.94
CA MET A 36 -9.70 13.54 -45.54
C MET A 36 -8.50 13.28 -44.63
N LEU A 37 -7.81 12.14 -44.80
CA LEU A 37 -6.59 11.83 -44.04
C LEU A 37 -5.45 12.77 -44.40
N GLN A 38 -5.27 13.10 -45.68
CA GLN A 38 -4.26 14.03 -46.15
C GLN A 38 -4.53 15.45 -45.61
N GLU A 39 -5.78 15.92 -45.66
CA GLU A 39 -6.19 17.20 -45.11
C GLU A 39 -6.03 17.25 -43.59
N GLY A 40 -6.46 16.20 -42.88
CA GLY A 40 -6.27 16.08 -41.44
C GLY A 40 -4.79 15.95 -41.04
N PHE A 41 -3.94 15.39 -41.89
CA PHE A 41 -2.50 15.35 -41.64
C PHE A 41 -1.83 16.72 -41.85
N HIS A 42 -2.22 17.45 -42.90
CA HIS A 42 -1.72 18.81 -43.16
C HIS A 42 -2.30 19.86 -42.20
N ARG A 43 -3.52 19.65 -41.71
CA ARG A 43 -4.23 20.52 -40.77
C ARG A 43 -4.80 19.66 -39.62
N PRO A 44 -3.94 19.19 -38.70
CA PRO A 44 -4.37 18.36 -37.59
C PRO A 44 -5.49 19.01 -36.79
N PRO A 45 -6.58 18.26 -36.47
CA PRO A 45 -7.61 18.75 -35.56
C PRO A 45 -7.03 18.92 -34.16
N ASP A 46 -7.73 19.65 -33.29
CA ASP A 46 -7.26 19.87 -31.91
C ASP A 46 -7.16 18.57 -31.10
N SER A 47 -7.91 17.53 -31.46
CA SER A 47 -7.78 16.18 -30.88
C SER A 47 -6.45 15.50 -31.18
N ALA A 48 -5.72 15.93 -32.22
CA ALA A 48 -4.40 15.41 -32.57
C ALA A 48 -3.24 16.22 -31.97
N ARG A 49 -3.54 17.36 -31.32
CA ARG A 49 -2.55 18.22 -30.69
C ARG A 49 -2.21 17.72 -29.28
N PRO A 50 -0.94 17.86 -28.84
CA PRO A 50 -0.55 17.46 -27.51
C PRO A 50 -1.20 18.36 -26.44
N ARG A 51 -1.34 17.79 -25.25
CA ARG A 51 -1.55 18.52 -23.99
C ARG A 51 -0.23 18.55 -23.23
N THR A 52 -0.10 19.47 -22.27
CA THR A 52 1.05 19.52 -21.37
C THR A 52 0.64 19.47 -19.90
N TRP A 53 1.48 18.90 -19.06
CA TRP A 53 1.41 19.19 -17.63
C TRP A 53 1.85 20.62 -17.38
N TRP A 54 1.15 21.28 -16.47
CA TRP A 54 1.45 22.65 -16.05
C TRP A 54 1.41 22.72 -14.52
N HIS A 55 2.61 22.70 -13.94
CA HIS A 55 2.81 22.65 -12.51
C HIS A 55 2.95 24.05 -11.93
N TRP A 56 2.03 24.43 -11.04
CA TRP A 56 2.19 25.58 -10.16
C TRP A 56 3.04 25.17 -8.96
N THR A 57 4.24 25.72 -8.85
CA THR A 57 5.23 25.28 -7.85
C THR A 57 5.21 26.20 -6.63
N ASN A 58 4.98 25.62 -5.45
CA ASN A 58 5.07 26.31 -4.15
C ASN A 58 4.25 27.61 -4.04
N GLY A 59 3.10 27.67 -4.71
CA GLY A 59 2.21 28.85 -4.72
C GLY A 59 2.75 30.05 -5.48
N ASN A 60 3.83 29.89 -6.27
CA ASN A 60 4.40 30.98 -7.07
C ASN A 60 3.63 31.18 -8.37
N VAL A 61 2.50 31.88 -8.28
CA VAL A 61 1.54 32.03 -9.37
C VAL A 61 1.08 33.48 -9.50
N THR A 62 1.14 34.04 -10.70
CA THR A 62 0.64 35.38 -11.01
C THR A 62 -0.33 35.34 -12.19
N MET A 63 -1.36 36.20 -12.20
CA MET A 63 -2.32 36.26 -13.31
C MET A 63 -1.65 36.59 -14.64
N GLU A 64 -0.65 37.47 -14.62
CA GLU A 64 0.15 37.81 -15.80
C GLU A 64 0.93 36.60 -16.33
N GLY A 65 1.53 35.80 -15.44
CA GLY A 65 2.22 34.56 -15.82
C GLY A 65 1.27 33.56 -16.45
N ILE A 66 0.08 33.37 -15.86
CA ILE A 66 -0.97 32.50 -16.40
C ILE A 66 -1.32 32.89 -17.84
N THR A 67 -1.63 34.17 -18.09
CA THR A 67 -1.96 34.64 -19.44
C THR A 67 -0.82 34.39 -20.42
N LYS A 68 0.42 34.74 -20.06
CA LYS A 68 1.59 34.54 -20.94
C LYS A 68 1.85 33.07 -21.26
N ASP A 69 1.75 32.19 -20.27
CA ASP A 69 1.94 30.76 -20.44
C ASP A 69 0.90 30.18 -21.39
N LEU A 70 -0.38 30.51 -21.20
CA LEU A 70 -1.46 29.98 -22.04
C LEU A 70 -1.45 30.55 -23.47
N GLU A 71 -1.12 31.83 -23.63
CA GLU A 71 -0.91 32.43 -24.97
C GLU A 71 0.26 31.75 -25.69
N TRP A 72 1.36 31.47 -24.99
CA TRP A 72 2.48 30.72 -25.54
C TRP A 72 2.06 29.30 -25.94
N MET A 73 1.36 28.57 -25.07
CA MET A 73 0.86 27.21 -25.37
C MET A 73 0.03 27.22 -26.66
N LYS A 74 -0.90 28.17 -26.79
CA LYS A 74 -1.71 28.31 -28.00
C LYS A 74 -0.85 28.62 -29.23
N ALA A 75 0.11 29.53 -29.11
CA ALA A 75 0.98 29.95 -30.20
C ALA A 75 1.87 28.81 -30.72
N VAL A 76 2.37 27.93 -29.84
CA VAL A 76 3.17 26.76 -30.23
C VAL A 76 2.33 25.54 -30.63
N GLY A 77 1.00 25.65 -30.56
CA GLY A 77 0.08 24.63 -31.05
C GLY A 77 -0.28 23.53 -30.07
N ILE A 78 -0.05 23.73 -28.76
CA ILE A 78 -0.62 22.91 -27.68
C ILE A 78 -2.13 23.18 -27.62
N ALA A 79 -2.93 22.13 -27.42
CA ALA A 79 -4.39 22.24 -27.38
C ALA A 79 -4.98 22.26 -25.97
N GLY A 80 -4.17 22.06 -24.94
CA GLY A 80 -4.64 22.10 -23.56
C GLY A 80 -3.56 21.82 -22.54
N PHE A 81 -3.94 21.93 -21.29
CA PHE A 81 -3.04 21.79 -20.15
C PHE A 81 -3.71 21.03 -19.00
N GLN A 82 -2.87 20.42 -18.16
CA GLN A 82 -3.29 19.70 -16.97
C GLN A 82 -2.65 20.38 -15.76
N LEU A 83 -3.47 21.11 -15.01
CA LEU A 83 -3.04 21.93 -13.88
C LEU A 83 -2.85 21.07 -12.62
N ALA A 84 -1.67 21.18 -12.02
CA ALA A 84 -1.33 20.62 -10.72
C ALA A 84 -0.62 21.66 -9.84
N ASP A 85 -0.96 21.71 -8.55
CA ASP A 85 -0.29 22.55 -7.56
C ASP A 85 0.65 21.69 -6.70
N VAL A 86 1.96 21.92 -6.81
CA VAL A 86 2.99 20.99 -6.30
C VAL A 86 3.99 21.70 -5.39
N ALA A 87 4.48 20.97 -4.38
CA ALA A 87 5.57 21.42 -3.51
C ALA A 87 6.97 21.16 -4.08
N PHE A 88 7.05 20.49 -5.23
CA PHE A 88 8.30 20.05 -5.84
C PHE A 88 8.43 20.61 -7.26
N GLY A 89 9.59 21.19 -7.56
CA GLY A 89 9.88 21.80 -8.85
C GLY A 89 10.74 23.04 -8.70
N MET A 90 11.28 23.51 -9.81
CA MET A 90 12.05 24.75 -9.90
C MET A 90 11.17 25.84 -10.50
N GLY A 91 11.40 27.10 -10.15
CA GLY A 91 10.61 28.21 -10.66
C GLY A 91 11.07 29.55 -10.08
N GLN A 92 10.41 30.61 -10.54
CA GLN A 92 10.55 31.93 -9.92
C GLN A 92 9.90 31.92 -8.55
N GLU A 93 10.53 32.59 -7.58
CA GLU A 93 9.89 32.88 -6.29
C GLU A 93 9.25 34.25 -6.33
N ILE A 94 8.05 34.36 -5.77
CA ILE A 94 7.32 35.62 -5.59
C ILE A 94 7.00 35.82 -4.11
N ASP A 95 6.90 37.07 -3.70
CA ASP A 95 6.56 37.43 -2.32
C ASP A 95 5.10 37.08 -2.00
N GLU A 96 4.18 37.40 -2.90
CA GLU A 96 2.74 37.16 -2.74
C GLU A 96 2.34 35.78 -3.25
N LYS A 97 2.46 34.78 -2.39
CA LYS A 97 2.10 33.40 -2.72
C LYS A 97 0.59 33.18 -2.77
N ARG A 98 0.14 32.36 -3.71
CA ARG A 98 -1.24 31.86 -3.80
C ARG A 98 -1.29 30.46 -3.20
N PHE A 99 -1.76 30.36 -1.96
CA PHE A 99 -1.82 29.08 -1.26
C PHE A 99 -3.00 28.25 -1.78
N PHE A 100 -2.76 26.95 -1.99
CA PHE A 100 -3.77 26.01 -2.46
C PHE A 100 -5.12 26.15 -1.73
N MET A 101 -6.21 26.23 -2.50
CA MET A 101 -7.60 26.43 -2.04
C MET A 101 -7.88 27.74 -1.28
N SER A 102 -6.96 28.71 -1.24
CA SER A 102 -7.29 30.06 -0.77
C SER A 102 -8.18 30.80 -1.78
N PRO A 103 -8.91 31.87 -1.37
CA PRO A 103 -9.67 32.69 -2.30
C PRO A 103 -8.84 33.20 -3.50
N GLU A 104 -7.59 33.63 -3.24
CA GLU A 104 -6.68 34.16 -4.26
C GLU A 104 -6.15 33.08 -5.21
N TRP A 105 -6.04 31.84 -4.74
CA TRP A 105 -5.72 30.69 -5.57
C TRP A 105 -6.91 30.27 -6.42
N LEU A 106 -8.11 30.23 -5.84
CA LEU A 106 -9.35 29.98 -6.57
C LEU A 106 -9.60 31.04 -7.65
N ASP A 107 -9.27 32.31 -7.37
CA ASP A 107 -9.26 33.37 -8.38
C ASP A 107 -8.27 33.07 -9.52
N ALA A 108 -7.07 32.59 -9.20
CA ALA A 108 -6.07 32.24 -10.21
C ALA A 108 -6.51 31.05 -11.08
N VAL A 109 -7.12 30.02 -10.48
CA VAL A 109 -7.67 28.88 -11.23
C VAL A 109 -8.79 29.34 -12.15
N ARG A 110 -9.67 30.23 -11.67
CA ARG A 110 -10.70 30.84 -12.49
C ARG A 110 -10.11 31.64 -13.65
N HIS A 111 -9.10 32.48 -13.41
CA HIS A 111 -8.41 33.22 -14.46
C HIS A 111 -7.80 32.28 -15.51
N ALA A 112 -7.16 31.19 -15.09
CA ALA A 112 -6.65 30.18 -16.01
C ALA A 112 -7.76 29.53 -16.86
N ALA A 113 -8.91 29.24 -16.26
CA ALA A 113 -10.06 28.71 -16.98
C ALA A 113 -10.67 29.74 -17.96
N GLU A 114 -10.80 31.01 -17.57
CA GLU A 114 -11.29 32.08 -18.45
C GLU A 114 -10.34 32.30 -19.65
N GLU A 115 -9.03 32.26 -19.42
CA GLU A 115 -8.02 32.33 -20.48
C GLU A 115 -8.02 31.10 -21.39
N ALA A 116 -8.25 29.91 -20.82
CA ALA A 116 -8.39 28.69 -21.58
C ALA A 116 -9.61 28.75 -22.52
N ASP A 117 -10.75 29.25 -22.04
CA ASP A 117 -11.95 29.45 -22.86
C ASP A 117 -11.68 30.44 -24.00
N ARG A 118 -11.08 31.60 -23.67
CA ARG A 118 -10.70 32.64 -24.63
C ARG A 118 -9.78 32.11 -25.74
N LEU A 119 -8.84 31.24 -25.39
CA LEU A 119 -7.84 30.69 -26.32
C LEU A 119 -8.28 29.37 -26.97
N SER A 120 -9.45 28.85 -26.60
CA SER A 120 -9.92 27.51 -26.98
C SER A 120 -8.87 26.44 -26.65
N LEU A 121 -8.43 26.43 -25.39
CA LEU A 121 -7.58 25.41 -24.79
C LEU A 121 -8.41 24.54 -23.87
N GLU A 122 -8.20 23.23 -23.94
CA GLU A 122 -8.74 22.27 -22.99
C GLU A 122 -8.03 22.41 -21.64
N MET A 123 -8.79 22.41 -20.55
CA MET A 123 -8.25 22.42 -19.20
C MET A 123 -8.58 21.10 -18.50
N SER A 124 -7.58 20.52 -17.85
CA SER A 124 -7.73 19.44 -16.86
C SER A 124 -7.14 19.86 -15.53
N MET A 125 -7.59 19.25 -14.45
CA MET A 125 -6.99 19.40 -13.13
C MET A 125 -6.64 18.05 -12.53
N PHE A 126 -5.53 17.97 -11.82
CA PHE A 126 -5.20 16.75 -11.07
C PHE A 126 -6.21 16.51 -9.95
N SER A 127 -6.39 15.26 -9.54
CA SER A 127 -7.42 14.87 -8.57
C SER A 127 -7.10 15.26 -7.13
N SER A 128 -5.95 15.87 -6.85
CA SER A 128 -5.52 16.32 -5.52
C SER A 128 -4.48 17.45 -5.62
N ALA A 129 -4.14 18.08 -4.49
CA ALA A 129 -2.89 18.84 -4.40
C ALA A 129 -1.68 17.89 -4.51
N GLY A 130 -0.59 18.35 -5.10
CA GLY A 130 0.47 17.49 -5.59
C GLY A 130 0.08 16.89 -6.95
N TRP A 131 0.50 15.66 -7.19
CA TRP A 131 0.09 14.91 -8.38
C TRP A 131 -0.66 13.61 -8.05
N SER A 132 -0.42 13.00 -6.89
CA SER A 132 -1.01 11.69 -6.56
C SER A 132 -1.41 11.58 -5.08
N LEU A 133 -2.56 10.98 -4.73
CA LEU A 133 -3.65 10.57 -5.63
C LEU A 133 -4.95 11.27 -5.29
N THR A 134 -5.55 10.95 -4.16
CA THR A 134 -6.84 11.48 -3.71
C THR A 134 -6.78 11.71 -2.21
N GLY A 135 -5.88 12.62 -1.82
CA GLY A 135 -5.72 13.06 -0.45
C GLY A 135 -5.88 14.56 -0.28
N GLY A 136 -6.16 14.97 0.95
CA GLY A 136 -6.35 16.37 1.31
C GLY A 136 -6.66 16.55 2.79
N PRO A 137 -6.50 17.77 3.34
CA PRO A 137 -6.68 18.04 4.78
C PRO A 137 -8.12 17.85 5.27
N TRP A 138 -9.11 17.78 4.38
CA TRP A 138 -10.50 17.49 4.72
C TRP A 138 -10.81 16.00 4.91
N VAL A 139 -9.89 15.09 4.52
CA VAL A 139 -10.05 13.66 4.75
C VAL A 139 -9.84 13.36 6.22
N LYS A 140 -10.92 12.99 6.92
CA LYS A 140 -10.89 12.63 8.34
C LYS A 140 -10.21 11.28 8.55
N PRO A 141 -9.66 10.99 9.74
CA PRO A 141 -9.10 9.67 10.08
C PRO A 141 -10.00 8.50 9.71
N GLU A 142 -11.31 8.59 9.98
CA GLU A 142 -12.29 7.54 9.67
C GLU A 142 -12.43 7.26 8.17
N GLN A 143 -12.16 8.27 7.34
CA GLN A 143 -12.30 8.23 5.89
C GLN A 143 -10.98 7.90 5.19
N ALA A 144 -9.88 7.72 5.93
CA ALA A 144 -8.56 7.50 5.39
C ALA A 144 -8.27 6.01 5.13
N MET A 145 -7.28 5.73 4.28
CA MET A 145 -6.83 4.36 3.98
C MET A 145 -6.49 3.55 5.24
N LYS A 146 -6.99 2.31 5.27
CA LYS A 146 -6.97 1.43 6.46
C LYS A 146 -6.11 0.19 6.25
N LYS A 147 -5.55 -0.32 7.35
CA LYS A 147 -4.86 -1.61 7.42
C LYS A 147 -5.46 -2.49 8.51
N ALA A 148 -5.52 -3.79 8.29
CA ALA A 148 -5.89 -4.74 9.34
C ALA A 148 -4.79 -4.81 10.42
N VAL A 149 -5.21 -4.88 11.68
CA VAL A 149 -4.34 -5.06 12.86
C VAL A 149 -5.01 -6.01 13.86
N TRP A 150 -4.20 -6.66 14.68
CA TRP A 150 -4.69 -7.61 15.67
C TRP A 150 -3.82 -7.65 16.93
N SER A 151 -4.43 -8.11 18.02
CA SER A 151 -3.74 -8.58 19.22
C SER A 151 -4.03 -10.07 19.41
N ARG A 152 -3.21 -10.74 20.21
CA ARG A 152 -3.33 -12.17 20.47
C ARG A 152 -3.36 -12.42 21.97
N THR A 153 -4.30 -13.24 22.42
CA THR A 153 -4.37 -13.73 23.80
C THR A 153 -4.41 -15.25 23.79
N ALA A 154 -3.62 -15.89 24.64
CA ALA A 154 -3.68 -17.33 24.86
C ALA A 154 -4.51 -17.61 26.13
N VAL A 155 -5.42 -18.57 26.06
CA VAL A 155 -6.27 -19.00 27.18
C VAL A 155 -6.36 -20.53 27.20
N SER A 156 -6.58 -21.12 28.37
CA SER A 156 -6.79 -22.56 28.52
C SER A 156 -8.16 -22.81 29.14
N GLY A 157 -8.88 -23.79 28.61
CA GLY A 157 -10.15 -24.26 29.15
C GLY A 157 -10.06 -25.71 29.68
N PRO A 158 -11.14 -26.21 30.30
CA PRO A 158 -12.43 -25.54 30.45
C PRO A 158 -12.41 -24.42 31.50
N GLY A 159 -13.16 -23.35 31.28
CA GLY A 159 -13.25 -22.24 32.23
C GLY A 159 -14.00 -21.04 31.68
N ARG A 160 -14.15 -19.98 32.49
CA ARG A 160 -14.72 -18.69 32.03
C ARG A 160 -13.63 -17.64 31.99
N VAL A 161 -13.51 -16.96 30.86
CA VAL A 161 -12.73 -15.73 30.72
C VAL A 161 -13.68 -14.56 30.88
N HIS A 162 -13.33 -13.64 31.77
CA HIS A 162 -13.99 -12.35 31.97
C HIS A 162 -12.89 -11.31 32.21
N ASP A 163 -12.21 -10.92 31.14
CA ASP A 163 -11.03 -10.06 31.19
C ASP A 163 -10.94 -9.16 29.95
N THR A 164 -10.19 -8.07 30.06
CA THR A 164 -10.00 -7.11 28.97
C THR A 164 -8.97 -7.64 27.98
N LEU A 165 -9.36 -7.80 26.72
CA LEU A 165 -8.42 -8.19 25.68
C LEU A 165 -7.47 -7.02 25.33
N PRO A 166 -6.17 -7.28 25.11
CA PRO A 166 -5.23 -6.24 24.71
C PRO A 166 -5.70 -5.53 23.43
N VAL A 167 -5.60 -4.20 23.40
CA VAL A 167 -5.94 -3.43 22.21
C VAL A 167 -4.89 -3.66 21.12
N PRO A 168 -5.28 -3.95 19.87
CA PRO A 168 -4.35 -4.04 18.73
C PRO A 168 -3.56 -2.74 18.49
N PRO A 169 -2.42 -2.82 17.76
CA PRO A 169 -1.64 -1.63 17.42
C PRO A 169 -2.45 -0.58 16.64
N SER A 170 -2.47 0.64 17.16
CA SER A 170 -3.12 1.82 16.56
C SER A 170 -2.15 2.75 15.83
N ASN A 171 -0.87 2.33 15.71
CA ASN A 171 0.18 3.08 15.04
C ASN A 171 -0.21 3.40 13.60
N ILE A 172 0.06 4.63 13.18
CA ILE A 172 -0.16 5.08 11.81
C ILE A 172 1.03 4.62 10.96
N GLY A 173 0.77 3.76 9.98
CA GLY A 173 1.81 3.19 9.13
C GLY A 173 1.38 1.90 8.43
N PRO A 174 2.29 1.23 7.71
CA PRO A 174 1.93 0.24 6.70
C PRO A 174 1.52 -1.14 7.25
N ILE A 175 2.04 -1.58 8.40
CA ILE A 175 1.78 -2.93 8.93
C ILE A 175 2.03 -2.99 10.44
N ARG A 176 1.19 -3.72 11.20
CA ARG A 176 1.32 -3.89 12.66
C ARG A 176 1.56 -2.54 13.37
N ASP A 177 2.60 -2.45 14.19
CA ASP A 177 3.00 -1.25 14.93
C ASP A 177 4.00 -0.36 14.16
N LEU A 178 4.41 -0.74 12.94
CA LEU A 178 5.41 0.00 12.18
C LEU A 178 4.92 1.42 11.86
N ASN A 179 5.56 2.43 12.47
CA ASN A 179 5.22 3.82 12.19
C ASN A 179 5.71 4.24 10.81
N ARG A 180 4.88 4.99 10.08
CA ARG A 180 5.30 5.68 8.85
C ARG A 180 6.42 6.67 9.17
N GLY A 181 7.50 6.67 8.40
CA GLY A 181 8.56 7.69 8.51
C GLY A 181 8.11 9.01 7.87
N GLY A 182 8.33 10.15 8.53
CA GLY A 182 7.92 11.47 8.04
C GLY A 182 7.52 12.43 9.18
N ARG A 183 7.36 13.74 8.87
CA ARG A 183 6.97 14.74 9.88
C ARG A 183 5.66 14.32 10.57
N PRO A 184 5.58 14.37 11.91
CA PRO A 184 4.37 14.02 12.64
C PRO A 184 3.28 15.02 12.27
N GLY A 185 2.28 14.58 11.49
CA GLY A 185 0.99 15.24 11.46
C GLY A 185 0.27 14.98 12.79
N PRO A 186 -0.55 15.91 13.29
CA PRO A 186 -1.37 15.66 14.46
C PRO A 186 -2.38 14.59 14.08
N SER A 187 -2.25 13.40 14.65
CA SER A 187 -3.29 12.40 14.52
C SER A 187 -3.17 11.45 15.69
N ALA A 188 -4.15 11.53 16.57
CA ALA A 188 -4.32 10.57 17.64
C ALA A 188 -4.31 9.16 17.05
N ALA A 189 -3.82 8.20 17.83
CA ALA A 189 -4.04 6.79 17.56
C ALA A 189 -5.47 6.55 17.08
N PHE A 190 -5.64 5.94 15.91
CA PHE A 190 -6.94 5.59 15.35
C PHE A 190 -7.04 4.07 15.28
N TYR A 191 -8.07 3.53 15.92
CA TYR A 191 -8.35 2.11 15.95
C TYR A 191 -9.86 1.87 16.07
N ARG A 192 -10.35 0.85 15.37
CA ARG A 192 -11.70 0.32 15.54
C ARG A 192 -11.67 -1.21 15.50
N ASP A 193 -12.39 -1.82 16.42
CA ASP A 193 -12.65 -3.26 16.43
C ASP A 193 -13.52 -3.66 15.23
N GLN A 194 -13.30 -4.88 14.72
CA GLN A 194 -14.19 -5.47 13.72
C GLN A 194 -14.60 -6.90 14.07
N LEU A 195 -13.64 -7.73 14.48
CA LEU A 195 -13.85 -9.16 14.66
C LEU A 195 -13.08 -9.65 15.89
N VAL A 196 -13.70 -10.49 16.70
CA VAL A 196 -12.99 -11.26 17.72
C VAL A 196 -13.20 -12.73 17.38
N VAL A 197 -12.12 -13.48 17.18
CA VAL A 197 -12.21 -14.91 16.86
C VAL A 197 -11.33 -15.71 17.80
N ALA A 198 -11.75 -16.94 18.10
CA ALA A 198 -10.93 -17.91 18.81
C ALA A 198 -10.73 -19.18 17.99
N PHE A 199 -9.58 -19.81 18.12
CA PHE A 199 -9.30 -21.12 17.53
C PHE A 199 -8.41 -21.96 18.44
N PRO A 200 -8.46 -23.30 18.32
CA PRO A 200 -7.58 -24.17 19.09
C PRO A 200 -6.11 -23.85 18.79
N THR A 201 -5.33 -23.59 19.83
CA THR A 201 -3.91 -23.29 19.69
C THR A 201 -3.19 -24.51 19.09
N PRO A 202 -2.51 -24.37 17.93
CA PRO A 202 -1.75 -25.46 17.34
C PRO A 202 -0.70 -26.01 18.31
N PRO A 203 -0.47 -27.33 18.38
CA PRO A 203 0.51 -27.93 19.30
C PRO A 203 1.94 -27.39 19.11
N ASP A 204 2.30 -27.03 17.89
CA ASP A 204 3.61 -26.44 17.56
C ASP A 204 3.78 -25.00 18.10
N ALA A 205 2.70 -24.33 18.54
CA ALA A 205 2.79 -23.02 19.19
C ALA A 205 3.58 -23.04 20.51
N GLN A 206 3.59 -24.19 21.21
CA GLN A 206 4.29 -24.35 22.49
C GLN A 206 5.81 -24.16 22.32
N GLY A 207 6.36 -24.51 21.15
CA GLY A 207 7.77 -24.31 20.81
C GLY A 207 8.16 -22.84 20.56
N ASP A 208 7.20 -21.94 20.30
CA ASP A 208 7.51 -20.55 19.94
C ASP A 208 8.01 -19.78 21.15
N ALA A 209 7.65 -20.22 22.36
CA ALA A 209 8.20 -19.70 23.62
C ALA A 209 9.69 -20.07 23.79
N ALA A 210 10.10 -21.27 23.38
CA ALA A 210 11.49 -21.73 23.43
C ALA A 210 12.38 -21.09 22.36
N LEU A 211 11.78 -20.41 21.37
CA LEU A 211 12.48 -19.68 20.31
C LEU A 211 12.62 -18.19 20.59
N LYS A 212 11.96 -17.68 21.64
CA LYS A 212 12.08 -16.28 22.05
C LYS A 212 13.30 -16.13 22.96
N PRO A 213 14.17 -15.14 22.73
CA PRO A 213 15.02 -14.63 23.79
C PRO A 213 14.13 -14.13 24.92
N GLY A 214 14.49 -14.39 26.16
CA GLY A 214 13.78 -13.88 27.32
C GLY A 214 13.66 -12.37 27.20
N SER A 215 12.43 -11.88 27.24
CA SER A 215 12.19 -10.44 27.29
C SER A 215 12.88 -9.91 28.55
N ALA A 216 13.91 -9.08 28.39
CA ALA A 216 14.27 -8.14 29.44
C ALA A 216 12.98 -7.38 29.79
N GLY A 217 12.45 -7.62 30.99
CA GLY A 217 11.10 -7.22 31.37
C GLY A 217 10.89 -5.72 31.16
N ARG A 218 9.84 -5.35 30.43
CA ARG A 218 9.31 -4.00 30.49
C ARG A 218 8.20 -3.98 31.54
N PRO A 219 8.26 -3.08 32.55
CA PRO A 219 7.26 -3.04 33.59
C PRO A 219 5.93 -2.52 33.03
N VAL A 220 4.85 -3.18 33.44
CA VAL A 220 3.51 -2.61 33.49
C VAL A 220 3.58 -1.37 34.39
N HIS A 221 3.06 -0.24 33.92
CA HIS A 221 3.11 1.03 34.64
C HIS A 221 2.57 0.93 36.08
N GLY A 222 3.40 1.31 37.05
CA GLY A 222 3.05 1.52 38.46
C GLY A 222 4.33 1.66 39.28
N GLY A 223 4.61 2.87 39.77
CA GLY A 223 5.93 3.21 40.30
C GLY A 223 6.36 2.43 41.55
N ASP A 224 7.60 1.95 41.54
CA ASP A 224 8.49 1.93 42.72
C ASP A 224 9.95 1.72 42.25
N GLN A 225 10.90 2.18 43.07
CA GLN A 225 12.33 2.17 42.83
C GLN A 225 12.96 0.78 42.99
N GLY A 226 13.95 0.45 42.15
CA GLY A 226 15.05 -0.44 42.53
C GLY A 226 15.18 -1.77 41.77
N HIS A 227 16.38 -1.95 41.21
CA HIS A 227 17.08 -3.20 40.88
C HIS A 227 16.65 -4.06 39.68
N GLY A 228 17.60 -4.18 38.73
CA GLY A 228 18.15 -5.47 38.33
C GLY A 228 18.04 -5.82 36.85
N ASP A 229 19.18 -5.80 36.14
CA ASP A 229 19.40 -6.64 34.96
C ASP A 229 19.06 -8.08 35.35
N GLN A 230 17.94 -8.61 34.85
CA GLN A 230 17.64 -10.03 34.98
C GLN A 230 18.51 -10.79 33.96
N PRO A 231 19.30 -11.78 34.39
CA PRO A 231 20.03 -12.64 33.45
C PRO A 231 19.04 -13.39 32.56
N ALA A 232 19.45 -13.66 31.31
CA ALA A 232 18.72 -14.51 30.38
C ALA A 232 18.22 -15.79 31.08
N ARG A 233 16.97 -16.18 30.80
CA ARG A 233 16.40 -17.39 31.40
C ARG A 233 17.13 -18.59 30.80
N SER A 234 17.38 -19.62 31.60
CA SER A 234 17.86 -20.92 31.10
C SER A 234 16.92 -21.40 29.99
N GLY A 235 17.44 -21.53 28.77
CA GLY A 235 16.68 -21.92 27.57
C GLY A 235 16.61 -20.87 26.45
N ASP A 236 16.98 -19.62 26.69
CA ASP A 236 17.00 -18.57 25.65
C ASP A 236 18.13 -18.82 24.64
N PRO A 237 17.95 -18.53 23.33
CA PRO A 237 19.04 -18.61 22.37
C PRO A 237 20.15 -17.61 22.70
N VAL A 238 21.39 -18.06 22.58
CA VAL A 238 22.55 -17.18 22.54
C VAL A 238 22.63 -16.58 21.14
N ILE A 239 22.51 -15.25 21.06
CA ILE A 239 22.63 -14.51 19.80
C ILE A 239 24.04 -13.94 19.66
N ILE A 240 24.72 -14.29 18.57
CA ILE A 240 26.02 -13.73 18.19
C ILE A 240 25.97 -13.19 16.76
N THR A 241 26.88 -12.28 16.43
CA THR A 241 26.93 -11.62 15.11
C THR A 241 28.32 -11.68 14.51
N SER A 242 28.41 -11.49 13.19
CA SER A 242 29.68 -11.33 12.48
C SER A 242 30.49 -10.11 12.91
N ALA A 243 29.87 -9.13 13.57
CA ALA A 243 30.52 -7.92 14.10
C ALA A 243 30.97 -8.07 15.57
N GLY A 244 30.75 -9.24 16.18
CA GLY A 244 31.03 -9.48 17.60
C GLY A 244 29.82 -9.19 18.52
N PRO A 245 30.07 -9.06 19.84
CA PRO A 245 29.01 -8.79 20.82
C PRO A 245 28.34 -7.43 20.60
N MET A 246 27.01 -7.40 20.57
CA MET A 246 26.22 -6.17 20.47
C MET A 246 24.82 -6.39 21.08
N ASP A 247 24.12 -5.30 21.38
CA ASP A 247 22.72 -5.39 21.80
C ASP A 247 21.84 -5.83 20.62
N THR A 248 21.21 -6.99 20.77
CA THR A 248 20.32 -7.60 19.78
C THR A 248 18.87 -7.64 20.23
N SER A 249 18.55 -7.05 21.39
CA SER A 249 17.19 -7.03 21.92
C SER A 249 16.15 -6.46 20.95
N PRO A 250 16.43 -5.44 20.09
CA PRO A 250 15.45 -4.95 19.13
C PRO A 250 14.99 -5.99 18.11
N LEU A 251 15.77 -7.04 17.83
CA LEU A 251 15.38 -8.05 16.84
C LEU A 251 14.19 -8.92 17.28
N THR A 252 13.87 -8.92 18.57
CA THR A 252 12.90 -9.84 19.19
C THR A 252 11.97 -9.20 20.21
N ASP A 253 12.05 -7.87 20.39
CA ASP A 253 11.22 -7.10 21.33
C ASP A 253 9.75 -6.92 20.85
N GLN A 254 9.42 -7.45 19.67
CA GLN A 254 8.12 -7.39 19.00
C GLN A 254 7.71 -5.99 18.51
N SER A 255 8.64 -5.03 18.50
CA SER A 255 8.47 -3.68 17.99
C SER A 255 9.12 -3.54 16.62
N LEU A 256 8.37 -3.05 15.63
CA LEU A 256 8.92 -2.72 14.31
C LEU A 256 9.57 -1.32 14.26
N ASN A 257 9.67 -0.65 15.41
CA ASN A 257 10.14 0.73 15.54
C ASN A 257 11.52 0.86 16.19
N THR A 258 12.04 -0.24 16.71
CA THR A 258 13.40 -0.39 17.23
C THR A 258 14.22 -1.13 16.18
N SER A 259 15.54 -1.00 16.22
CA SER A 259 16.40 -1.66 15.23
C SER A 259 17.81 -1.89 15.73
N VAL A 260 18.46 -2.90 15.16
CA VAL A 260 19.89 -3.16 15.25
C VAL A 260 20.54 -2.79 13.92
N THR A 261 21.68 -2.11 13.97
CA THR A 261 22.50 -1.84 12.80
C THR A 261 23.80 -2.64 12.90
N LEU A 262 23.95 -3.62 12.01
CA LEU A 262 25.12 -4.49 11.92
C LEU A 262 26.06 -3.96 10.82
N PRO A 263 27.34 -3.67 11.12
CA PRO A 263 28.31 -3.29 10.09
C PRO A 263 28.45 -4.38 9.02
N GLY A 264 28.63 -3.95 7.78
CA GLY A 264 29.10 -4.80 6.70
C GLY A 264 30.53 -5.29 6.96
N THR A 265 30.91 -6.38 6.31
CA THR A 265 32.28 -6.92 6.40
C THR A 265 33.22 -6.19 5.44
N ALA A 266 34.49 -6.04 5.83
CA ALA A 266 35.48 -5.33 5.02
C ALA A 266 35.80 -6.04 3.69
N ASP A 267 35.69 -7.36 3.66
CA ASP A 267 35.90 -8.20 2.47
C ASP A 267 34.60 -8.47 1.68
N GLN A 268 33.48 -7.84 2.07
CA GLN A 268 32.15 -8.03 1.50
C GLN A 268 31.65 -9.49 1.56
N SER A 269 32.20 -10.31 2.46
CA SER A 269 31.61 -11.60 2.84
C SER A 269 30.25 -11.39 3.53
N PRO A 270 29.32 -12.35 3.52
CA PRO A 270 28.01 -12.15 4.16
C PRO A 270 28.12 -11.79 5.64
N ALA A 271 27.49 -10.67 6.04
CA ALA A 271 27.27 -10.37 7.45
C ALA A 271 26.22 -11.31 8.01
N TRP A 272 26.31 -11.70 9.28
CA TRP A 272 25.38 -12.71 9.82
C TRP A 272 24.98 -12.48 11.27
N ILE A 273 23.79 -13.00 11.60
CA ILE A 273 23.22 -13.10 12.95
C ILE A 273 22.90 -14.57 13.19
N GLN A 274 23.44 -15.15 14.25
CA GLN A 274 23.26 -16.55 14.59
C GLN A 274 22.60 -16.71 15.95
N PHE A 275 21.65 -17.65 16.00
CA PHE A 275 20.93 -18.07 17.19
C PHE A 275 21.38 -19.50 17.53
N SER A 276 21.97 -19.67 18.71
CA SER A 276 22.40 -20.97 19.23
C SER A 276 21.54 -21.36 20.43
N TYR A 277 20.88 -22.51 20.34
CA TYR A 277 20.00 -23.05 21.38
C TYR A 277 20.72 -24.15 22.16
N GLU A 278 20.46 -24.24 23.47
CA GLU A 278 21.03 -25.27 24.34
C GLU A 278 20.60 -26.69 23.92
N ARG A 279 19.38 -26.82 23.37
CA ARG A 279 18.84 -28.06 22.81
C ARG A 279 18.31 -27.79 21.41
N PRO A 280 18.34 -28.79 20.51
CA PRO A 280 17.73 -28.64 19.19
C PRO A 280 16.26 -28.23 19.28
N VAL A 281 15.88 -27.24 18.48
CA VAL A 281 14.53 -26.70 18.37
C VAL A 281 14.01 -26.87 16.96
N THR A 282 12.69 -27.07 16.82
CA THR A 282 12.05 -27.23 15.51
C THR A 282 11.54 -25.89 15.00
N VAL A 283 12.00 -25.49 13.83
CA VAL A 283 11.62 -24.26 13.11
C VAL A 283 10.83 -24.61 11.86
N ARG A 284 9.76 -23.85 11.60
CA ARG A 284 8.88 -23.98 10.43
C ARG A 284 8.67 -22.67 9.67
N SER A 285 8.93 -21.53 10.31
CA SER A 285 8.94 -20.24 9.63
C SER A 285 9.96 -19.25 10.22
N PHE A 286 10.27 -18.22 9.44
CA PHE A 286 11.22 -17.17 9.79
C PHE A 286 10.66 -15.80 9.40
N SER A 287 10.66 -14.85 10.33
CA SER A 287 10.20 -13.47 10.10
C SER A 287 11.39 -12.50 10.16
N ILE A 288 11.41 -11.55 9.23
CA ILE A 288 12.41 -10.49 9.13
C ILE A 288 11.73 -9.16 8.83
N ALA A 289 12.22 -8.10 9.47
CA ALA A 289 11.81 -6.74 9.17
C ALA A 289 13.00 -5.79 9.04
N SER A 290 12.93 -4.89 8.08
CA SER A 290 13.85 -3.77 7.93
C SER A 290 13.13 -2.63 7.23
N ARG A 291 13.23 -1.42 7.81
CA ARG A 291 12.68 -0.19 7.22
C ARG A 291 13.28 0.14 5.85
N GLN A 292 14.45 -0.41 5.51
CA GLN A 292 15.11 -0.21 4.22
C GLN A 292 14.70 -1.25 3.17
N GLY A 293 13.90 -2.26 3.54
CA GLY A 293 13.54 -3.41 2.71
C GLY A 293 14.30 -4.68 3.12
N ILE A 294 13.86 -5.84 2.63
CA ILE A 294 14.50 -7.11 2.96
C ILE A 294 15.82 -7.26 2.19
N PRO A 295 16.97 -7.48 2.87
CA PRO A 295 18.27 -7.62 2.20
C PRO A 295 18.37 -8.90 1.38
N PHE A 296 19.30 -8.94 0.42
CA PHE A 296 19.71 -10.20 -0.19
C PHE A 296 20.47 -11.04 0.83
N GLY A 297 20.23 -12.35 0.81
CA GLY A 297 20.79 -13.22 1.83
C GLY A 297 20.17 -14.60 1.87
N ARG A 298 20.42 -15.32 2.97
CA ARG A 298 19.92 -16.67 3.19
C ARG A 298 19.62 -16.90 4.66
N VAL A 299 18.63 -17.73 4.91
CA VAL A 299 18.36 -18.29 6.23
C VAL A 299 18.90 -19.71 6.23
N LEU A 300 19.65 -20.08 7.27
CA LEU A 300 20.36 -21.35 7.35
C LEU A 300 20.13 -22.06 8.68
N ALA A 301 20.39 -23.37 8.69
CA ALA A 301 20.44 -24.20 9.89
C ALA A 301 21.72 -25.04 9.93
N SER A 302 22.15 -25.42 11.13
CA SER A 302 23.36 -26.23 11.36
C SER A 302 23.23 -27.09 12.62
N GLU A 303 23.80 -28.29 12.58
CA GLU A 303 23.90 -29.21 13.72
C GLU A 303 25.18 -29.00 14.54
N ASP A 304 26.26 -28.56 13.89
CA ASP A 304 27.60 -28.43 14.46
C ASP A 304 28.04 -26.96 14.64
N GLY A 305 27.26 -26.00 14.13
CA GLY A 305 27.59 -24.57 14.10
C GLY A 305 28.65 -24.19 13.06
N ILE A 306 29.08 -25.13 12.22
CA ILE A 306 30.17 -24.95 11.22
C ILE A 306 29.62 -25.19 9.81
N SER A 307 28.92 -26.29 9.62
CA SER A 307 28.35 -26.73 8.35
C SER A 307 26.90 -26.26 8.27
N PHE A 308 26.58 -25.39 7.31
CA PHE A 308 25.25 -24.79 7.18
C PHE A 308 24.53 -25.28 5.92
N ARG A 309 23.24 -25.58 6.08
CA ARG A 309 22.32 -25.80 4.96
C ARG A 309 21.37 -24.62 4.82
N THR A 310 21.09 -24.21 3.58
CA THR A 310 20.14 -23.15 3.27
C THR A 310 18.70 -23.64 3.46
N LEU A 311 17.88 -22.85 4.16
CA LEU A 311 16.45 -23.05 4.34
C LEU A 311 15.62 -22.25 3.32
N VAL A 312 16.01 -20.99 3.10
CA VAL A 312 15.37 -20.08 2.15
C VAL A 312 16.32 -18.96 1.74
N THR A 313 16.17 -18.44 0.53
CA THR A 313 16.93 -17.30 -0.02
C THR A 313 16.09 -16.02 0.05
N LEU A 314 16.74 -14.91 0.40
CA LEU A 314 16.14 -13.59 0.56
C LEU A 314 16.57 -12.65 -0.60
N PRO A 315 15.72 -11.68 -1.00
CA PRO A 315 14.34 -11.47 -0.53
C PRO A 315 13.32 -12.43 -1.17
N GLY A 316 13.76 -13.29 -2.10
CA GLY A 316 12.93 -14.26 -2.83
C GLY A 316 12.58 -13.79 -4.25
N THR A 317 11.56 -14.38 -4.86
CA THR A 317 11.02 -13.93 -6.15
C THR A 317 10.32 -12.56 -6.02
N GLN A 318 10.18 -11.83 -7.13
CA GLN A 318 9.53 -10.51 -7.21
C GLN A 318 10.21 -9.41 -6.38
N ASN A 319 11.27 -8.86 -6.96
CA ASN A 319 12.12 -7.83 -6.34
C ASN A 319 11.62 -6.41 -6.56
N TYR A 320 10.63 -6.17 -7.43
CA TYR A 320 10.16 -4.82 -7.73
C TYR A 320 9.25 -4.30 -6.61
N ARG A 321 9.74 -3.32 -5.83
CA ARG A 321 9.06 -2.75 -4.63
C ARG A 321 8.73 -3.78 -3.55
N PRO A 322 9.73 -4.48 -2.98
CA PRO A 322 9.48 -5.50 -1.97
C PRO A 322 8.98 -4.88 -0.66
N GLY A 323 8.19 -5.64 0.10
CA GLY A 323 7.78 -5.25 1.45
C GLY A 323 8.97 -5.11 2.42
N THR A 324 8.74 -4.39 3.52
CA THR A 324 9.73 -4.16 4.60
C THR A 324 9.60 -5.15 5.75
N VAL A 325 8.56 -5.97 5.76
CA VAL A 325 8.29 -7.03 6.74
C VAL A 325 7.90 -8.27 5.96
N ARG A 326 8.56 -9.40 6.21
CA ARG A 326 8.27 -10.66 5.53
C ARG A 326 8.44 -11.85 6.44
N THR A 327 7.54 -12.81 6.28
CA THR A 327 7.63 -14.14 6.86
C THR A 327 7.84 -15.18 5.77
N TYR A 328 8.84 -16.02 5.93
CA TYR A 328 9.13 -17.14 5.05
C TYR A 328 8.72 -18.44 5.74
N SER A 329 7.85 -19.22 5.10
CA SER A 329 7.74 -20.64 5.43
C SER A 329 9.05 -21.32 5.01
N VAL A 330 9.63 -22.11 5.90
CA VAL A 330 10.86 -22.88 5.65
C VAL A 330 10.57 -24.37 5.80
N PRO A 331 11.39 -25.27 5.23
CA PRO A 331 11.28 -26.70 5.51
C PRO A 331 11.39 -26.96 7.01
N GLU A 332 10.50 -27.80 7.55
CA GLU A 332 10.53 -28.18 8.97
C GLU A 332 11.93 -28.69 9.33
N THR A 333 12.55 -28.01 10.29
CA THR A 333 13.96 -28.20 10.59
C THR A 333 14.18 -28.23 12.08
N THR A 334 14.70 -29.33 12.59
CA THR A 334 15.17 -29.44 13.98
C THR A 334 16.68 -29.29 14.02
N ALA A 335 17.18 -28.25 14.68
CA ALA A 335 18.61 -27.97 14.80
C ALA A 335 18.90 -27.13 16.06
N PRO A 336 20.13 -27.19 16.61
CA PRO A 336 20.56 -26.31 17.68
C PRO A 336 21.01 -24.92 17.19
N VAL A 337 21.32 -24.75 15.90
CA VAL A 337 21.83 -23.48 15.37
C VAL A 337 21.05 -23.04 14.13
N PHE A 338 20.63 -21.78 14.13
CA PHE A 338 20.02 -21.11 12.99
C PHE A 338 20.72 -19.77 12.71
N ARG A 339 20.82 -19.38 11.44
CA ARG A 339 21.56 -18.18 11.03
C ARG A 339 20.84 -17.42 9.93
N LEU A 340 20.83 -16.10 10.03
CA LEU A 340 20.56 -15.17 8.94
C LEU A 340 21.90 -14.70 8.37
N GLU A 341 22.15 -14.92 7.08
CA GLU A 341 23.25 -14.32 6.32
C GLU A 341 22.68 -13.22 5.41
N MET A 342 23.37 -12.09 5.34
CA MET A 342 23.03 -10.93 4.51
C MET A 342 24.20 -10.59 3.61
N SER A 343 23.96 -10.55 2.31
CA SER A 343 24.98 -10.46 1.26
C SER A 343 24.80 -9.26 0.32
N GLY A 344 23.72 -8.49 0.46
CA GLY A 344 23.47 -7.33 -0.39
C GLY A 344 22.30 -6.48 0.06
N ALA A 345 22.30 -5.22 -0.35
CA ALA A 345 21.28 -4.23 -0.01
C ALA A 345 19.92 -4.60 -0.60
N PRO A 346 18.80 -4.23 0.06
CA PRO A 346 17.46 -4.46 -0.48
C PRO A 346 17.30 -3.84 -1.89
N PRO A 347 16.67 -4.55 -2.83
CA PRO A 347 16.60 -4.10 -4.22
C PRO A 347 15.71 -2.85 -4.36
N GLN A 348 16.22 -1.83 -5.06
CA GLN A 348 15.44 -0.64 -5.41
C GLN A 348 14.76 -0.80 -6.77
N PRO A 349 13.60 -0.15 -7.01
CA PRO A 349 12.87 -0.28 -8.29
C PRO A 349 13.74 0.00 -9.53
N ALA A 350 14.59 1.04 -9.47
CA ALA A 350 15.49 1.39 -10.58
C ALA A 350 16.54 0.30 -10.84
N GLU A 351 17.13 -0.27 -9.78
CA GLU A 351 18.14 -1.34 -9.87
C GLU A 351 17.53 -2.62 -10.44
N VAL A 352 16.31 -2.96 -10.03
CA VAL A 352 15.58 -4.12 -10.56
C VAL A 352 15.28 -3.95 -12.05
N MET A 353 14.84 -2.77 -12.46
CA MET A 353 14.58 -2.47 -13.88
C MET A 353 15.87 -2.46 -14.73
N ALA A 354 16.98 -2.04 -14.14
CA ALA A 354 18.29 -2.01 -14.79
C ALA A 354 19.07 -3.33 -14.64
N GLU A 355 18.49 -4.38 -14.03
CA GLU A 355 19.15 -5.65 -13.73
C GLU A 355 20.51 -5.49 -13.02
N THR A 356 20.62 -4.47 -12.17
CA THR A 356 21.84 -4.14 -11.45
C THR A 356 22.09 -5.17 -10.35
N PRO A 357 23.30 -5.77 -10.25
CA PRO A 357 23.64 -6.65 -9.13
C PRO A 357 23.49 -5.93 -7.79
N PRO A 358 23.08 -6.63 -6.72
CA PRO A 358 22.91 -6.00 -5.42
C PRO A 358 24.23 -5.50 -4.87
N ALA A 359 24.29 -4.22 -4.50
CA ALA A 359 25.44 -3.64 -3.84
C ALA A 359 25.58 -4.21 -2.42
N TYR A 360 26.82 -4.42 -1.96
CA TYR A 360 27.08 -4.75 -0.56
C TYR A 360 27.09 -3.45 0.27
N PRO A 361 26.18 -3.27 1.24
CA PRO A 361 26.08 -2.01 1.98
C PRO A 361 27.13 -1.90 3.10
N GLU A 362 27.42 -0.67 3.53
CA GLU A 362 28.29 -0.42 4.69
C GLU A 362 27.71 -0.97 6.01
N ALA A 363 26.38 -1.10 6.09
CA ALA A 363 25.69 -1.70 7.23
C ALA A 363 24.31 -2.25 6.84
N PHE A 364 23.84 -3.23 7.61
CA PHE A 364 22.50 -3.79 7.54
C PHE A 364 21.70 -3.38 8.77
N THR A 365 20.54 -2.74 8.58
CA THR A 365 19.66 -2.34 9.69
C THR A 365 18.40 -3.20 9.70
N LEU A 366 18.15 -3.90 10.81
CA LEU A 366 17.01 -4.81 10.98
C LEU A 366 16.20 -4.42 12.21
N SER A 367 14.88 -4.50 12.10
CA SER A 367 13.91 -4.31 13.19
C SER A 367 13.35 -5.63 13.72
N GLU A 368 13.41 -6.71 12.96
CA GLU A 368 12.95 -8.03 13.42
C GLU A 368 13.82 -9.11 12.76
N CYS A 369 14.21 -10.13 13.52
CA CYS A 369 14.85 -11.35 13.04
C CYS A 369 14.42 -12.49 13.97
N LYS A 370 13.45 -13.29 13.54
CA LYS A 370 12.76 -14.24 14.43
C LYS A 370 12.49 -15.58 13.78
N PHE A 371 12.89 -16.64 14.46
CA PHE A 371 12.54 -18.01 14.12
C PHE A 371 11.26 -18.44 14.85
N HIS A 372 10.45 -19.24 14.17
CA HIS A 372 9.15 -19.70 14.65
C HIS A 372 9.02 -21.21 14.55
N SER A 373 8.43 -21.80 15.59
CA SER A 373 8.05 -23.22 15.59
C SER A 373 6.74 -23.44 14.84
N LEU A 374 5.90 -22.40 14.78
CA LEU A 374 4.66 -22.39 14.03
C LEU A 374 4.91 -22.39 12.53
N ALA A 375 4.17 -23.24 11.81
CA ALA A 375 4.00 -23.07 10.37
C ALA A 375 3.25 -21.75 10.10
N ARG A 376 3.66 -21.04 9.06
CA ARG A 376 3.01 -19.79 8.61
C ARG A 376 2.86 -19.80 7.10
N ILE A 377 1.84 -19.11 6.61
CA ILE A 377 1.69 -18.83 5.18
C ILE A 377 2.97 -18.14 4.69
N HIS A 378 3.59 -18.70 3.65
CA HIS A 378 4.80 -18.13 3.06
C HIS A 378 4.47 -16.74 2.48
N ARG A 379 5.19 -15.71 2.92
CA ARG A 379 4.98 -14.31 2.52
C ARG A 379 3.55 -13.84 2.75
N TRP A 380 3.01 -14.13 3.93
CA TRP A 380 1.63 -13.79 4.26
C TRP A 380 1.38 -12.28 4.26
N GLU A 381 2.39 -11.46 4.56
CA GLU A 381 2.29 -10.00 4.53
C GLU A 381 1.95 -9.49 3.12
N ASP A 382 2.66 -10.02 2.12
CA ASP A 382 2.42 -9.74 0.70
C ASP A 382 1.03 -10.28 0.30
N LYS A 383 0.70 -11.51 0.71
CA LYS A 383 -0.58 -12.16 0.36
C LYS A 383 -1.81 -11.53 1.01
N ALA A 384 -1.62 -10.89 2.15
CA ALA A 384 -2.65 -10.14 2.86
C ALA A 384 -2.72 -8.67 2.41
N GLY A 385 -1.95 -8.26 1.40
CA GLY A 385 -2.04 -6.91 0.82
C GLY A 385 -1.39 -5.81 1.67
N PHE A 386 -0.47 -6.14 2.58
CA PHE A 386 0.34 -5.11 3.27
C PHE A 386 1.48 -4.58 2.40
N SER A 387 1.86 -5.33 1.37
CA SER A 387 2.90 -4.98 0.39
C SER A 387 2.49 -5.43 -1.00
N LEU A 388 3.13 -4.87 -2.02
CA LEU A 388 2.83 -5.16 -3.41
C LEU A 388 3.34 -6.56 -3.79
N GLN A 389 2.46 -7.35 -4.39
CA GLN A 389 2.79 -8.63 -5.01
C GLN A 389 2.19 -8.65 -6.42
N PHE A 390 3.04 -8.76 -7.45
CA PHE A 390 2.59 -8.73 -8.85
C PHE A 390 1.91 -10.04 -9.26
N GLU A 391 2.46 -11.16 -8.80
CA GLU A 391 1.96 -12.48 -9.14
C GLU A 391 2.03 -13.40 -7.92
N TYR A 392 0.92 -14.04 -7.59
CA TYR A 392 0.83 -14.87 -6.39
C TYR A 392 1.39 -16.28 -6.64
N GLY A 393 1.29 -16.77 -7.88
CA GLY A 393 1.68 -18.12 -8.29
C GLY A 393 3.17 -18.45 -8.11
N SER A 394 4.05 -17.44 -8.21
CA SER A 394 5.51 -17.61 -8.00
C SER A 394 5.95 -17.58 -6.54
N THR A 395 4.98 -17.58 -5.60
CA THR A 395 5.22 -17.59 -4.15
C THR A 395 4.27 -18.55 -3.40
N PRO A 396 4.16 -19.83 -3.81
CA PRO A 396 3.26 -20.76 -3.15
C PRO A 396 3.62 -20.95 -1.68
N THR A 397 2.63 -21.19 -0.82
CA THR A 397 2.89 -21.65 0.54
C THR A 397 3.24 -23.13 0.46
N PRO A 398 4.42 -23.56 0.95
CA PRO A 398 4.73 -24.98 1.08
C PRO A 398 3.70 -25.71 1.94
N GLU A 399 3.49 -27.00 1.68
CA GLU A 399 2.59 -27.81 2.49
C GLU A 399 3.11 -27.90 3.94
N ALA A 400 2.21 -27.67 4.89
CA ALA A 400 2.48 -27.82 6.32
C ALA A 400 1.87 -29.13 6.82
N SER A 401 2.44 -29.69 7.89
CA SER A 401 1.86 -30.87 8.54
C SER A 401 0.43 -30.59 9.00
N PRO A 402 -0.52 -31.55 8.91
CA PRO A 402 -1.93 -31.32 9.27
C PRO A 402 -2.13 -30.76 10.69
N GLY A 403 -1.28 -31.15 11.65
CA GLY A 403 -1.32 -30.64 13.03
C GLY A 403 -0.94 -29.16 13.19
N SER A 404 -0.27 -28.56 12.20
CA SER A 404 0.09 -27.14 12.17
C SER A 404 -0.96 -26.27 11.46
N ILE A 405 -2.03 -26.86 10.95
CA ILE A 405 -3.11 -26.16 10.25
C ILE A 405 -4.31 -26.05 11.19
N VAL A 406 -4.84 -24.83 11.36
CA VAL A 406 -6.09 -24.60 12.08
C VAL A 406 -7.26 -24.94 11.14
N PRO A 407 -8.09 -25.95 11.46
CA PRO A 407 -9.29 -26.24 10.68
C PRO A 407 -10.29 -25.09 10.76
N GLY A 408 -10.82 -24.65 9.62
CA GLY A 408 -11.71 -23.49 9.54
C GLY A 408 -13.02 -23.67 10.32
N ASP A 409 -13.53 -24.89 10.42
CA ASP A 409 -14.72 -25.27 11.19
C ASP A 409 -14.50 -25.23 12.71
N ARG A 410 -13.25 -25.09 13.17
CA ARG A 410 -12.90 -24.90 14.59
C ARG A 410 -12.63 -23.45 14.96
N VAL A 411 -12.82 -22.50 14.05
CA VAL A 411 -12.78 -21.08 14.35
C VAL A 411 -14.14 -20.65 14.91
N ILE A 412 -14.12 -20.02 16.08
CA ILE A 412 -15.30 -19.54 16.79
C ILE A 412 -15.34 -18.02 16.69
N ASP A 413 -16.46 -17.47 16.23
CA ASP A 413 -16.73 -16.04 16.28
C ASP A 413 -17.13 -15.63 17.71
N LEU A 414 -16.30 -14.79 18.33
CA LEU A 414 -16.48 -14.23 19.66
C LEU A 414 -16.82 -12.73 19.60
N THR A 415 -17.14 -12.17 18.43
CA THR A 415 -17.36 -10.74 18.27
C THR A 415 -18.49 -10.24 19.18
N GLY A 416 -19.59 -10.98 19.28
CA GLY A 416 -20.69 -10.67 20.20
C GLY A 416 -20.43 -10.97 21.68
N HIS A 417 -19.26 -11.51 22.03
CA HIS A 417 -18.86 -11.83 23.40
C HIS A 417 -17.95 -10.78 24.03
N MET A 418 -17.48 -9.79 23.26
CA MET A 418 -16.67 -8.69 23.76
C MET A 418 -17.51 -7.42 23.83
N ASP A 419 -17.47 -6.74 24.97
CA ASP A 419 -18.15 -5.45 25.13
C ASP A 419 -17.34 -4.27 24.55
N GLU A 420 -17.94 -3.06 24.59
CA GLU A 420 -17.32 -1.83 24.10
C GLU A 420 -16.04 -1.41 24.86
N ASN A 421 -15.84 -1.91 26.07
CA ASN A 421 -14.62 -1.68 26.86
C ASN A 421 -13.53 -2.71 26.54
N GLY A 422 -13.82 -3.68 25.67
CA GLY A 422 -12.92 -4.76 25.30
C GLY A 422 -12.92 -5.93 26.29
N VAL A 423 -13.88 -6.00 27.21
CA VAL A 423 -14.02 -7.12 28.14
C VAL A 423 -14.67 -8.29 27.41
N LEU A 424 -13.94 -9.40 27.30
CA LEU A 424 -14.45 -10.65 26.74
C LEU A 424 -15.11 -11.47 27.84
N ASP A 425 -16.37 -11.87 27.63
CA ASP A 425 -17.08 -12.86 28.46
C ASP A 425 -17.35 -14.14 27.67
N TRP A 426 -16.53 -15.16 27.92
CA TRP A 426 -16.57 -16.41 27.16
C TRP A 426 -16.32 -17.64 28.04
N ASN A 427 -17.17 -18.66 27.89
CA ASN A 427 -16.94 -19.99 28.46
C ASN A 427 -16.04 -20.79 27.50
N VAL A 428 -14.76 -20.84 27.82
CA VAL A 428 -13.71 -21.51 27.04
C VAL A 428 -13.94 -23.02 27.09
N PRO A 429 -14.08 -23.70 25.93
CA PRO A 429 -14.12 -25.16 25.86
C PRO A 429 -12.78 -25.79 26.31
N GLU A 430 -12.79 -27.08 26.61
CA GLU A 430 -11.56 -27.80 26.95
C GLU A 430 -10.45 -27.64 25.88
N GLY A 431 -9.21 -27.44 26.35
CA GLY A 431 -8.02 -27.29 25.51
C GLY A 431 -7.40 -25.89 25.56
N ASP A 432 -6.30 -25.72 24.84
CA ASP A 432 -5.64 -24.43 24.68
C ASP A 432 -6.20 -23.68 23.48
N TRP A 433 -6.53 -22.40 23.66
CA TRP A 433 -7.15 -21.55 22.66
C TRP A 433 -6.33 -20.28 22.44
N THR A 434 -6.32 -19.82 21.20
CA THR A 434 -5.79 -18.51 20.82
C THR A 434 -6.96 -17.63 20.42
N ILE A 435 -7.08 -16.49 21.07
CA ILE A 435 -8.03 -15.43 20.74
C ILE A 435 -7.29 -14.37 19.92
N LEU A 436 -7.88 -13.95 18.80
CA LEU A 436 -7.48 -12.79 18.01
C LEU A 436 -8.56 -11.72 18.12
N ARG A 437 -8.21 -10.57 18.70
CA ARG A 437 -8.98 -9.33 18.59
C ARG A 437 -8.47 -8.58 17.38
N MET A 438 -9.29 -8.49 16.35
CA MET A 438 -8.95 -7.91 15.05
C MET A 438 -9.73 -6.63 14.83
N GLY A 439 -9.07 -5.67 14.18
CA GLY A 439 -9.67 -4.42 13.78
C GLY A 439 -8.80 -3.75 12.73
N TYR A 440 -8.89 -2.44 12.63
CA TYR A 440 -8.10 -1.68 11.68
C TYR A 440 -7.55 -0.39 12.27
N SER A 441 -6.42 0.04 11.72
CA SER A 441 -5.80 1.34 11.97
C SER A 441 -5.34 1.96 10.65
N LEU A 442 -4.82 3.19 10.69
CA LEU A 442 -4.51 3.93 9.45
C LEU A 442 -3.19 3.51 8.83
N THR A 443 -3.15 3.48 7.49
CA THR A 443 -1.90 3.36 6.73
C THR A 443 -1.03 4.62 6.86
N GLY A 444 -1.69 5.77 7.09
CA GLY A 444 -1.05 7.08 7.12
C GLY A 444 -0.67 7.61 5.74
N ALA A 445 -1.19 7.01 4.66
CA ALA A 445 -1.04 7.48 3.29
C ALA A 445 -1.47 8.94 3.17
N GLN A 446 -0.68 9.74 2.43
CA GLN A 446 -0.95 11.15 2.18
C GLN A 446 -0.62 11.47 0.73
N ASN A 447 -1.34 12.42 0.15
CA ASN A 447 -1.10 12.90 -1.21
C ASN A 447 0.26 13.60 -1.30
N ARG A 448 0.92 13.49 -2.45
CA ARG A 448 2.28 13.98 -2.68
C ARG A 448 2.54 14.36 -4.14
N PRO A 449 3.52 15.25 -4.41
CA PRO A 449 4.19 16.16 -3.48
C PRO A 449 3.31 17.40 -3.26
N ALA A 450 2.41 17.34 -2.29
CA ALA A 450 1.46 18.40 -2.03
C ALA A 450 2.10 19.56 -1.27
N VAL A 451 1.70 20.79 -1.60
CA VAL A 451 1.97 21.95 -0.75
C VAL A 451 1.31 21.78 0.62
N ALA A 452 1.85 22.43 1.66
CA ALA A 452 1.40 22.23 3.03
C ALA A 452 -0.10 22.44 3.23
N ALA A 453 -0.71 23.39 2.52
CA ALA A 453 -2.14 23.68 2.59
C ALA A 453 -3.04 22.59 1.97
N GLY A 454 -2.51 21.80 1.03
CA GLY A 454 -3.23 20.72 0.36
C GLY A 454 -2.84 19.31 0.82
N LEU A 455 -1.88 19.19 1.74
CA LEU A 455 -1.41 17.92 2.26
C LEU A 455 -2.39 17.34 3.29
N GLY A 456 -2.84 16.11 3.09
CA GLY A 456 -3.63 15.38 4.07
C GLY A 456 -3.75 13.90 3.77
N TYR A 457 -4.64 13.20 4.48
CA TYR A 457 -4.78 11.75 4.30
C TYR A 457 -5.30 11.40 2.92
N GLU A 458 -4.79 10.31 2.37
CA GLU A 458 -5.42 9.62 1.24
C GLU A 458 -6.73 9.00 1.70
N VAL A 459 -7.80 9.26 0.93
CA VAL A 459 -9.11 8.66 1.17
C VAL A 459 -9.06 7.14 1.08
N ASP A 460 -9.90 6.45 1.84
CA ASP A 460 -10.14 5.02 1.73
C ASP A 460 -10.69 4.68 0.34
N LYS A 461 -9.90 3.94 -0.43
CA LYS A 461 -10.16 3.66 -1.86
C LYS A 461 -11.13 2.50 -2.05
N LEU A 462 -11.49 1.82 -0.97
CA LEU A 462 -12.39 0.68 -0.95
C LEU A 462 -13.78 1.03 -0.41
N ASN A 463 -14.05 2.30 -0.10
CA ASN A 463 -15.36 2.76 0.36
C ASN A 463 -15.89 3.89 -0.54
N GLU A 464 -17.09 3.69 -1.07
CA GLU A 464 -17.73 4.62 -2.00
C GLU A 464 -18.05 5.96 -1.34
N ASP A 465 -18.64 5.94 -0.14
CA ASP A 465 -19.07 7.14 0.57
C ASP A 465 -17.88 8.03 0.96
N HIS A 466 -16.78 7.43 1.41
CA HIS A 466 -15.54 8.14 1.72
C HIS A 466 -14.96 8.78 0.46
N THR A 467 -14.92 8.03 -0.66
CA THR A 467 -14.43 8.54 -1.95
C THR A 467 -15.30 9.67 -2.48
N ARG A 468 -16.63 9.58 -2.33
CA ARG A 468 -17.57 10.64 -2.71
C ARG A 468 -17.34 11.90 -1.88
N ALA A 469 -17.25 11.76 -0.56
CA ALA A 469 -16.97 12.88 0.34
C ALA A 469 -15.63 13.56 0.03
N TYR A 470 -14.62 12.79 -0.39
CA TYR A 470 -13.36 13.34 -0.88
C TYR A 470 -13.56 14.21 -2.13
N LEU A 471 -14.23 13.67 -3.15
CA LEU A 471 -14.47 14.36 -4.41
C LEU A 471 -15.32 15.63 -4.21
N GLU A 472 -16.34 15.58 -3.36
CA GLU A 472 -17.14 16.75 -2.98
C GLU A 472 -16.28 17.81 -2.27
N GLY A 473 -15.42 17.41 -1.34
CA GLY A 473 -14.51 18.32 -0.64
C GLY A 473 -13.44 18.95 -1.54
N TYR A 474 -12.97 18.23 -2.55
CA TYR A 474 -11.98 18.72 -3.51
C TYR A 474 -12.61 19.59 -4.60
N PHE A 475 -13.64 19.05 -5.26
CA PHE A 475 -14.21 19.64 -6.47
C PHE A 475 -15.33 20.63 -6.18
N GLY A 476 -16.04 20.53 -5.05
CA GLY A 476 -17.13 21.43 -4.70
C GLY A 476 -16.72 22.91 -4.70
N PRO A 477 -15.64 23.32 -4.01
CA PRO A 477 -15.15 24.70 -4.04
C PRO A 477 -14.72 25.17 -5.44
N LEU A 478 -14.18 24.27 -6.27
CA LEU A 478 -13.82 24.57 -7.65
C LEU A 478 -15.06 24.78 -8.51
N GLU A 479 -16.06 23.91 -8.39
CA GLU A 479 -17.33 24.01 -9.12
C GLU A 479 -18.05 25.32 -8.77
N GLU A 480 -18.13 25.67 -7.49
CA GLU A 480 -18.71 26.94 -7.03
C GLU A 480 -17.97 28.14 -7.64
N LYS A 481 -16.64 28.11 -7.66
CA LYS A 481 -15.82 29.22 -8.17
C LYS A 481 -15.90 29.39 -9.69
N LEU A 482 -15.86 28.28 -10.41
CA LEU A 482 -15.74 28.22 -11.86
C LEU A 482 -17.10 28.33 -12.56
N GLY A 483 -18.17 27.83 -11.94
CA GLY A 483 -19.53 27.87 -12.49
C GLY A 483 -19.58 27.33 -13.92
N PRO A 484 -19.98 28.15 -14.93
CA PRO A 484 -20.14 27.68 -16.31
C PRO A 484 -18.84 27.26 -16.99
N LEU A 485 -17.67 27.53 -16.39
CA LEU A 485 -16.36 27.09 -16.89
C LEU A 485 -16.12 25.58 -16.64
N VAL A 486 -16.95 24.94 -15.80
CA VAL A 486 -16.98 23.49 -15.62
C VAL A 486 -17.71 22.84 -16.79
N GLY A 487 -17.13 21.78 -17.35
CA GLY A 487 -17.60 21.13 -18.57
C GLY A 487 -17.10 21.81 -19.84
N ASN A 488 -16.74 23.09 -19.80
CA ASN A 488 -15.96 23.79 -20.82
C ASN A 488 -15.41 25.13 -20.27
N PRO A 489 -14.09 25.35 -20.16
CA PRO A 489 -12.99 24.52 -20.67
C PRO A 489 -12.47 23.47 -19.69
N LEU A 490 -12.85 23.51 -18.39
CA LEU A 490 -12.46 22.46 -17.45
C LEU A 490 -13.26 21.19 -17.70
N GLN A 491 -12.67 20.25 -18.44
CA GLN A 491 -13.36 19.08 -18.96
C GLN A 491 -12.97 17.77 -18.26
N TYR A 492 -11.78 17.71 -17.65
CA TYR A 492 -11.22 16.45 -17.15
C TYR A 492 -10.62 16.59 -15.75
N LEU A 493 -10.74 15.52 -14.98
CA LEU A 493 -9.93 15.27 -13.78
C LEU A 493 -8.87 14.22 -14.11
N MET A 494 -7.62 14.53 -13.77
CA MET A 494 -6.46 13.65 -13.97
C MET A 494 -6.17 12.89 -12.67
N LEU A 495 -6.30 11.56 -12.72
CA LEU A 495 -5.79 10.68 -11.68
C LEU A 495 -4.43 10.16 -12.13
N ASP A 496 -3.36 10.64 -11.51
CA ASP A 496 -2.00 10.23 -11.83
C ASP A 496 -1.69 8.80 -11.32
N SER A 497 -0.47 8.33 -11.56
CA SER A 497 0.02 7.04 -11.09
C SER A 497 -0.13 6.86 -9.58
N TRP A 498 -0.42 5.63 -9.16
CA TRP A 498 -0.68 5.32 -7.76
C TRP A 498 0.57 5.38 -6.89
N GLU A 499 0.54 6.28 -5.90
CA GLU A 499 1.65 6.51 -4.98
C GLU A 499 1.25 6.51 -3.49
N ALA A 500 0.03 6.07 -3.19
CA ALA A 500 -0.55 6.07 -1.84
C ALA A 500 -0.08 4.91 -0.94
N GLY A 501 0.62 3.92 -1.49
CA GLY A 501 1.00 2.71 -0.74
C GLY A 501 -0.08 1.63 -0.82
N MET A 502 -0.19 0.78 0.19
CA MET A 502 -1.13 -0.35 0.21
C MET A 502 -2.23 -0.11 1.25
N GLN A 503 -3.43 -0.63 0.97
CA GLN A 503 -4.50 -0.83 1.95
C GLN A 503 -5.07 -2.22 1.78
N ASN A 504 -5.51 -2.83 2.88
CA ASN A 504 -6.10 -4.17 2.87
C ASN A 504 -7.33 -4.29 3.76
N TRP A 505 -7.88 -3.16 4.21
CA TRP A 505 -9.10 -3.12 5.00
C TRP A 505 -9.96 -1.92 4.61
N THR A 506 -11.25 -2.03 4.88
CA THR A 506 -12.28 -0.97 4.86
C THR A 506 -13.34 -1.31 5.91
N ASP A 507 -14.18 -0.36 6.30
CA ASP A 507 -15.24 -0.57 7.29
C ASP A 507 -16.18 -1.73 6.88
N ASP A 508 -16.47 -1.83 5.57
CA ASP A 508 -17.42 -2.79 4.99
C ASP A 508 -16.74 -4.08 4.48
N MET A 509 -15.47 -4.32 4.84
CA MET A 509 -14.65 -5.37 4.22
C MET A 509 -15.28 -6.77 4.33
N VAL A 510 -15.87 -7.11 5.48
CA VAL A 510 -16.48 -8.43 5.70
C VAL A 510 -17.71 -8.63 4.82
N GLU A 511 -18.52 -7.59 4.67
CA GLU A 511 -19.76 -7.63 3.89
C GLU A 511 -19.44 -7.70 2.40
N GLU A 512 -18.56 -6.81 1.92
CA GLU A 512 -18.06 -6.79 0.54
C GLU A 512 -17.39 -8.10 0.13
N PHE A 513 -16.59 -8.70 1.02
CA PHE A 513 -15.96 -9.98 0.73
C PHE A 513 -17.00 -11.09 0.57
N ARG A 514 -17.98 -11.19 1.48
CA ARG A 514 -19.05 -12.20 1.43
C ARG A 514 -19.89 -12.05 0.16
N GLU A 515 -20.27 -10.83 -0.20
CA GLU A 515 -21.06 -10.58 -1.41
C GLU A 515 -20.30 -11.02 -2.68
N ARG A 516 -19.01 -10.73 -2.75
CA ARG A 516 -18.21 -10.97 -3.97
C ARG A 516 -17.66 -12.39 -4.07
N ARG A 517 -17.50 -13.11 -2.95
CA ARG A 517 -16.81 -14.42 -2.90
C ARG A 517 -17.72 -15.58 -2.49
N GLY A 518 -18.96 -15.31 -2.08
CA GLY A 518 -19.84 -16.28 -1.43
C GLY A 518 -19.44 -16.54 0.02
#